data_AF-A0A7J8NNV9-F1
#
_entry.id   AF-A0A7J8NNV9-F1
#
_cell.length_a   1.000
_cell.length_b   1.000
_cell.length_c   1.000
_cell.angle_alpha   90.00
_cell.angle_beta   90.00
_cell.angle_gamma   90.00
#
_symmetry.space_group_name_H-M   'P 1'
#
loop_
_entity.id
_entity.type
_entity.pdbx_description
1 polymer ?
#
loop_
_entity_poly.entity_id
_entity_poly.type
_entity_poly.pdbx_seq_one_letter_code
_entity_poly.pdbx_strand_id
1 'polypeptide(L)'
;MANLESSIATIMLGYVYPDIYGINSNIVKYGGFFDDHLGEIPQEIASLQGLISLNLSRNTLSGCIIREIGQLKAMESLDLSTNNLSGEISKSMFDLYFLCVLDLSNNNLFRRIPLSTQLQSFDATSYSGNPRLCRTPLKKCPGNELPKSPKNSNIENRSESDKGLFEPVVFTGMATGFFVGFWGAFVSLLINKSLRHGYFQLVKKLGDWIRLSLQRRV
;
A
#
# COMPACT_ATOMS: atom_id res chain seq x y z
N MET A 1 27.14 9.67 -21.30
CA MET A 1 27.43 8.67 -20.24
C MET A 1 27.51 9.29 -18.85
N ALA A 2 27.91 10.55 -18.67
CA ALA A 2 28.02 11.21 -17.36
C ALA A 2 26.68 11.56 -16.65
N ASN A 3 25.52 11.47 -17.31
CA ASN A 3 24.25 11.96 -16.77
C ASN A 3 23.34 10.86 -16.20
N LEU A 4 23.50 9.60 -16.63
CA LEU A 4 22.85 8.46 -15.98
C LEU A 4 23.46 8.25 -14.60
N GLU A 5 24.78 8.45 -14.48
CA GLU A 5 25.47 8.46 -13.20
C GLU A 5 25.01 9.59 -12.28
N SER A 6 24.50 10.72 -12.79
CA SER A 6 24.02 11.83 -11.94
C SER A 6 22.61 11.58 -11.36
N SER A 7 21.69 11.03 -12.17
CA SER A 7 20.36 10.60 -11.70
C SER A 7 20.45 9.38 -10.79
N ILE A 8 21.30 8.41 -11.13
CA ILE A 8 21.61 7.29 -10.24
C ILE A 8 22.36 7.80 -9.01
N ALA A 9 23.30 8.74 -9.11
CA ALA A 9 23.98 9.33 -7.94
C ALA A 9 23.02 10.05 -7.01
N THR A 10 21.95 10.68 -7.50
CA THR A 10 20.96 11.33 -6.63
C THR A 10 20.04 10.32 -5.94
N ILE A 11 19.68 9.24 -6.65
CA ILE A 11 19.01 8.07 -6.06
C ILE A 11 19.94 7.39 -5.04
N MET A 12 21.24 7.30 -5.33
CA MET A 12 22.33 6.73 -4.52
C MET A 12 22.82 7.66 -3.39
N LEU A 13 22.57 8.97 -3.45
CA LEU A 13 22.81 9.87 -2.32
C LEU A 13 21.76 9.64 -1.22
N GLY A 14 20.58 9.11 -1.58
CA GLY A 14 19.66 8.46 -0.64
C GLY A 14 20.20 7.15 -0.04
N TYR A 15 21.19 6.49 -0.66
CA TYR A 15 21.85 5.29 -0.12
C TYR A 15 22.96 5.63 0.90
N VAL A 16 23.42 6.89 0.97
CA VAL A 16 24.45 7.28 1.96
C VAL A 16 23.87 7.37 3.38
N TYR A 17 22.54 7.39 3.51
CA TYR A 17 21.83 7.20 4.79
C TYR A 17 20.88 6.00 4.67
N PRO A 18 21.33 4.78 5.02
CA PRO A 18 20.49 3.57 5.01
C PRO A 18 19.34 3.59 6.03
N ASP A 19 19.14 4.69 6.76
CA ASP A 19 18.10 4.87 7.78
C ASP A 19 16.87 5.67 7.29
N ILE A 20 16.77 6.02 5.99
CA ILE A 20 15.65 6.83 5.48
C ILE A 20 14.54 5.96 4.89
N TYR A 21 13.49 5.80 5.69
CA TYR A 21 12.18 5.26 5.37
C TYR A 21 11.54 5.99 4.16
N GLY A 22 11.74 5.43 2.96
CA GLY A 22 10.98 5.77 1.76
C GLY A 22 11.61 6.82 0.82
N ILE A 23 11.42 6.62 -0.48
CA ILE A 23 11.73 7.58 -1.52
C ILE A 23 10.49 8.46 -1.72
N ASN A 24 10.61 9.74 -1.39
CA ASN A 24 9.59 10.75 -1.68
C ASN A 24 10.21 11.77 -2.65
N SER A 25 9.82 11.72 -3.93
CA SER A 25 10.46 12.56 -4.95
C SER A 25 9.65 13.80 -5.28
N ASN A 26 10.11 14.95 -4.80
CA ASN A 26 9.98 16.24 -5.50
C ASN A 26 11.12 16.45 -6.52
N ILE A 27 12.02 15.47 -6.66
CA ILE A 27 13.36 15.59 -7.25
C ILE A 27 13.37 15.35 -8.76
N VAL A 28 12.31 14.77 -9.34
CA VAL A 28 12.18 14.70 -10.82
C VAL A 28 12.07 16.12 -11.45
N LYS A 29 11.87 17.18 -10.66
CA LYS A 29 11.80 18.57 -11.14
C LYS A 29 13.13 19.31 -11.29
N TYR A 30 14.28 18.78 -10.84
CA TYR A 30 15.54 19.53 -10.86
C TYR A 30 16.50 19.12 -12.00
N GLY A 31 16.33 19.79 -13.16
CA GLY A 31 17.38 20.19 -14.13
C GLY A 31 18.04 19.12 -15.02
N GLY A 32 18.12 19.24 -16.36
CA GLY A 32 17.73 20.34 -17.25
C GLY A 32 17.99 20.01 -18.74
N PHE A 33 17.38 20.83 -19.59
CA PHE A 33 17.56 21.00 -21.04
C PHE A 33 16.94 19.94 -21.97
N PHE A 34 15.75 20.30 -22.47
CA PHE A 34 15.00 19.74 -23.61
C PHE A 34 14.87 18.21 -23.67
N ASP A 35 13.88 17.70 -22.98
CA ASP A 35 12.87 16.83 -23.61
C ASP A 35 11.62 16.92 -22.72
N ASP A 36 10.49 17.36 -23.28
CA ASP A 36 9.21 17.59 -22.58
C ASP A 36 8.56 16.29 -22.02
N HIS A 37 9.32 15.20 -21.92
CA HIS A 37 8.89 13.87 -21.51
C HIS A 37 9.74 13.43 -20.32
N LEU A 38 9.27 13.69 -19.09
CA LEU A 38 9.78 12.95 -17.93
C LEU A 38 9.53 11.46 -18.20
N GLY A 39 10.64 10.75 -18.37
CA GLY A 39 10.71 9.39 -18.88
C GLY A 39 9.92 8.40 -18.03
N GLU A 40 9.80 7.19 -18.59
CA GLU A 40 9.15 6.06 -17.94
C GLU A 40 9.78 5.74 -16.58
N ILE A 41 9.10 4.93 -15.78
CA ILE A 41 9.66 4.46 -14.49
C ILE A 41 10.89 3.59 -14.79
N PRO A 42 12.10 3.99 -14.34
CA PRO A 42 13.33 3.25 -14.63
C PRO A 42 13.32 1.86 -13.98
N GLN A 43 13.78 0.85 -14.70
CA GLN A 43 13.84 -0.53 -14.22
C GLN A 43 14.76 -0.70 -13.02
N GLU A 44 15.75 0.19 -12.89
CA GLU A 44 16.72 0.23 -11.81
C GLU A 44 16.06 0.39 -10.43
N ILE A 45 14.86 0.98 -10.34
CA ILE A 45 14.11 1.07 -9.08
C ILE A 45 13.84 -0.32 -8.50
N ALA A 46 13.66 -1.34 -9.32
CA ALA A 46 13.43 -2.70 -8.85
C ALA A 46 14.64 -3.33 -8.13
N SER A 47 15.84 -2.76 -8.28
CA SER A 47 17.04 -3.21 -7.56
C SER A 47 17.01 -2.82 -6.07
N LEU A 48 16.14 -1.89 -5.68
CA LEU A 48 15.99 -1.37 -4.32
C LEU A 48 15.19 -2.31 -3.41
N GLN A 49 15.67 -3.53 -3.16
CA GLN A 49 14.90 -4.55 -2.42
C GLN A 49 14.49 -4.12 -0.99
N GLY A 50 15.19 -3.17 -0.39
CA GLY A 50 14.87 -2.59 0.92
C GLY A 50 13.90 -1.40 0.90
N LEU A 51 13.31 -1.06 -0.26
CA LEU A 51 12.42 0.09 -0.37
C LEU A 51 11.07 -0.19 0.30
N ILE A 52 10.74 0.62 1.32
CA ILE A 52 9.50 0.51 2.10
C ILE A 52 8.39 1.40 1.52
N SER A 53 8.72 2.61 1.09
CA SER A 53 7.74 3.56 0.57
C SER A 53 8.26 4.22 -0.69
N LEU A 54 7.43 4.29 -1.72
CA LEU A 54 7.72 4.97 -2.98
C LEU A 54 6.60 5.95 -3.31
N ASN A 55 6.91 7.24 -3.28
CA ASN A 55 6.01 8.29 -3.75
C ASN A 55 6.60 8.98 -4.98
N LEU A 56 5.94 8.75 -6.11
CA LEU A 56 6.20 9.40 -7.40
C LEU A 56 4.94 10.14 -7.90
N SER A 57 4.03 10.49 -7.00
CA SER A 57 2.79 11.19 -7.35
C SER A 57 3.04 12.57 -7.96
N ARG A 58 2.08 13.07 -8.75
CA ARG A 58 2.07 14.43 -9.32
C ARG A 58 3.31 14.75 -10.15
N ASN A 59 3.78 13.76 -10.91
CA ASN A 59 4.82 13.93 -11.93
C ASN A 59 4.20 13.82 -13.33
N THR A 60 5.01 14.00 -14.38
CA THR A 60 4.56 13.78 -15.76
C THR A 60 5.13 12.46 -16.31
N LEU A 61 5.26 11.44 -15.45
CA LEU A 61 5.78 10.12 -15.83
C LEU A 61 4.84 9.47 -16.85
N SER A 62 5.41 8.85 -17.88
CA SER A 62 4.67 8.16 -18.94
C SER A 62 5.12 6.70 -19.07
N GLY A 63 4.68 5.98 -20.10
CA GLY A 63 5.01 4.56 -20.26
C GLY A 63 4.17 3.65 -19.36
N CYS A 64 4.65 2.44 -19.09
CA CYS A 64 3.94 1.45 -18.27
C CYS A 64 4.57 1.23 -16.90
N ILE A 65 3.78 0.71 -15.97
CA ILE A 65 4.33 0.26 -14.69
C ILE A 65 5.13 -1.02 -14.95
N ILE A 66 6.45 -0.93 -14.75
CA ILE A 66 7.40 -2.03 -14.97
C ILE A 66 7.00 -3.28 -14.18
N ARG A 67 7.22 -4.46 -14.76
CA ARG A 67 6.84 -5.72 -14.09
C ARG A 67 7.74 -5.98 -12.88
N GLU A 68 8.96 -5.50 -12.94
CA GLU A 68 10.01 -5.65 -11.94
C GLU A 68 9.63 -4.95 -10.62
N ILE A 69 8.62 -4.07 -10.59
CA ILE A 69 8.12 -3.46 -9.36
C ILE A 69 7.70 -4.51 -8.31
N GLY A 70 7.29 -5.71 -8.74
CA GLY A 70 6.96 -6.83 -7.86
C GLY A 70 8.14 -7.44 -7.11
N GLN A 71 9.38 -7.04 -7.43
CA GLN A 71 10.60 -7.46 -6.73
C GLN A 71 10.82 -6.71 -5.43
N LEU A 72 10.14 -5.57 -5.23
CA LEU A 72 10.24 -4.73 -4.02
C LEU A 72 9.46 -5.34 -2.85
N LYS A 73 9.97 -6.47 -2.34
CA LYS A 73 9.25 -7.27 -1.33
C LYS A 73 9.01 -6.55 -0.02
N ALA A 74 9.81 -5.54 0.33
CA ALA A 74 9.65 -4.75 1.55
C ALA A 74 8.65 -3.58 1.41
N MET A 75 8.05 -3.38 0.24
CA MET A 75 7.24 -2.20 -0.04
C MET A 75 5.89 -2.24 0.68
N GLU A 76 5.63 -1.21 1.47
CA GLU A 76 4.41 -0.96 2.24
C GLU A 76 3.54 0.13 1.60
N SER A 77 4.15 1.14 1.00
CA SER A 77 3.42 2.27 0.41
C SER A 77 3.89 2.57 -1.02
N LEU A 78 2.94 2.60 -1.96
CA LEU A 78 3.19 2.93 -3.36
C LEU A 78 2.18 3.99 -3.85
N ASP A 79 2.67 5.19 -4.12
CA ASP A 79 1.88 6.28 -4.68
C ASP A 79 2.45 6.71 -6.04
N LEU A 80 1.70 6.39 -7.10
CA LEU A 80 1.97 6.76 -8.49
C LEU A 80 0.87 7.68 -9.04
N SER A 81 0.05 8.27 -8.17
CA SER A 81 -1.12 9.02 -8.57
C SER A 81 -0.79 10.29 -9.35
N THR A 82 -1.72 10.77 -10.17
CA THR A 82 -1.56 12.04 -10.92
C THR A 82 -0.31 12.01 -11.80
N ASN A 83 -0.24 11.03 -12.70
CA ASN A 83 0.80 10.88 -13.71
C ASN A 83 0.17 10.58 -15.08
N ASN A 84 1.00 10.35 -16.10
CA ASN A 84 0.57 9.95 -17.45
C ASN A 84 0.85 8.46 -17.71
N LEU A 85 0.87 7.62 -16.67
CA LEU A 85 1.16 6.19 -16.80
C LEU A 85 0.04 5.48 -17.56
N SER A 86 0.43 4.56 -18.42
CA SER A 86 -0.45 3.76 -19.27
C SER A 86 -0.13 2.27 -19.10
N GLY A 87 -0.84 1.40 -19.80
CA GLY A 87 -0.63 -0.04 -19.69
C GLY A 87 -1.58 -0.71 -18.70
N GLU A 88 -1.30 -1.99 -18.47
CA GLU A 88 -2.04 -2.84 -17.54
C GLU A 88 -1.33 -2.87 -16.19
N ILE A 89 -2.10 -2.95 -15.10
CA ILE A 89 -1.54 -3.25 -13.79
C ILE A 89 -0.95 -4.66 -13.85
N SER A 90 0.37 -4.78 -13.70
CA SER A 90 1.06 -6.07 -13.79
C SER A 90 0.66 -6.99 -12.65
N LYS A 91 0.47 -8.29 -12.97
CA LYS A 91 0.26 -9.34 -11.98
C LYS A 91 1.43 -9.48 -11.00
N SER A 92 2.62 -9.00 -11.34
CA SER A 92 3.75 -8.99 -10.41
C SER A 92 3.52 -8.11 -9.18
N MET A 93 2.54 -7.20 -9.19
CA MET A 93 2.14 -6.47 -7.98
C MET A 93 1.47 -7.37 -6.93
N PHE A 94 1.04 -8.60 -7.28
CA PHE A 94 0.56 -9.60 -6.31
C PHE A 94 1.61 -10.01 -5.30
N ASP A 95 2.85 -9.76 -5.66
CA ASP A 95 4.03 -10.30 -5.03
C ASP A 95 4.59 -9.32 -3.98
N LEU A 96 3.85 -8.23 -3.74
CA LEU A 96 4.11 -7.15 -2.78
C LEU A 96 3.35 -7.40 -1.47
N TYR A 97 3.72 -8.43 -0.73
CA TYR A 97 2.96 -8.94 0.41
C TYR A 97 2.70 -7.93 1.55
N PHE A 98 3.52 -6.88 1.67
CA PHE A 98 3.42 -5.89 2.73
C PHE A 98 2.73 -4.58 2.31
N LEU A 99 2.31 -4.47 1.03
CA LEU A 99 1.70 -3.25 0.51
C LEU A 99 0.36 -2.96 1.21
N CYS A 100 0.32 -1.88 1.97
CA CYS A 100 -0.84 -1.43 2.74
C CYS A 100 -1.41 -0.09 2.24
N VAL A 101 -0.63 0.67 1.47
CA VAL A 101 -1.07 1.90 0.81
C VAL A 101 -0.76 1.80 -0.68
N LEU A 102 -1.79 1.99 -1.51
CA LEU A 102 -1.68 2.04 -2.95
C LEU A 102 -2.52 3.19 -3.50
N ASP A 103 -1.92 4.05 -4.32
CA ASP A 103 -2.64 5.03 -5.12
C ASP A 103 -2.12 5.06 -6.56
N LEU A 104 -2.98 4.67 -7.48
CA LEU A 104 -2.76 4.67 -8.94
C LEU A 104 -3.72 5.64 -9.64
N SER A 105 -4.40 6.51 -8.89
CA SER A 105 -5.44 7.37 -9.40
C SER A 105 -4.91 8.41 -10.39
N ASN A 106 -5.79 8.95 -11.23
CA ASN A 106 -5.47 10.00 -12.20
C ASN A 106 -4.28 9.63 -13.11
N ASN A 107 -4.43 8.50 -13.80
CA ASN A 107 -3.49 7.98 -14.80
C ASN A 107 -4.28 7.50 -16.05
N ASN A 108 -3.58 6.93 -17.02
CA ASN A 108 -4.13 6.35 -18.25
C ASN A 108 -4.07 4.81 -18.26
N LEU A 109 -4.16 4.17 -17.08
CA LEU A 109 -4.16 2.73 -16.95
C LEU A 109 -5.42 2.11 -17.58
N PHE A 110 -5.27 0.91 -18.14
CA PHE A 110 -6.35 0.24 -18.85
C PHE A 110 -6.46 -1.26 -18.52
N ARG A 111 -7.55 -1.87 -18.99
CA ARG A 111 -8.00 -3.25 -18.73
C ARG A 111 -8.52 -3.48 -17.31
N ARG A 112 -8.49 -4.75 -16.91
CA ARG A 112 -9.08 -5.29 -15.70
C ARG A 112 -8.07 -5.22 -14.60
N ILE A 113 -8.48 -4.74 -13.42
CA ILE A 113 -7.70 -4.91 -12.20
C ILE A 113 -7.43 -6.42 -12.02
N PRO A 114 -6.17 -6.86 -11.84
CA PRO A 114 -5.87 -8.27 -11.70
C PRO A 114 -6.58 -8.87 -10.47
N LEU A 115 -7.07 -10.11 -10.57
CA LEU A 115 -7.76 -10.79 -9.46
C LEU A 115 -6.71 -11.22 -8.41
N SER A 116 -6.47 -10.37 -7.42
CA SER A 116 -5.83 -10.75 -6.16
C SER A 116 -6.62 -10.22 -4.98
N THR A 117 -6.43 -10.84 -3.82
CA THR A 117 -7.05 -10.42 -2.55
C THR A 117 -6.61 -9.02 -2.15
N GLN A 118 -5.33 -8.68 -2.37
CA GLN A 118 -4.74 -7.41 -1.95
C GLN A 118 -5.09 -6.22 -2.84
N LEU A 119 -5.04 -6.36 -4.18
CA LEU A 119 -5.38 -5.23 -5.05
C LEU A 119 -6.88 -4.89 -4.99
N GLN A 120 -7.72 -5.90 -4.78
CA GLN A 120 -9.16 -5.68 -4.63
C GLN A 120 -9.57 -5.16 -3.26
N SER A 121 -8.70 -5.24 -2.24
CA SER A 121 -8.98 -4.68 -0.91
C SER A 121 -8.77 -3.17 -0.81
N PHE A 122 -8.04 -2.57 -1.76
CA PHE A 122 -7.89 -1.12 -1.80
C PHE A 122 -9.19 -0.45 -2.24
N ASP A 123 -9.37 0.80 -1.83
CA ASP A 123 -10.57 1.58 -2.14
C ASP A 123 -10.65 1.91 -3.64
N ALA A 124 -11.86 2.17 -4.13
CA ALA A 124 -12.10 2.60 -5.50
C ALA A 124 -11.38 3.91 -5.83
N THR A 125 -11.13 4.75 -4.81
CA THR A 125 -10.39 6.01 -4.92
C THR A 125 -8.97 5.80 -5.44
N SER A 126 -8.25 4.76 -4.97
CA SER A 126 -6.92 4.36 -5.43
C SER A 126 -6.81 4.05 -6.92
N TYR A 127 -7.92 3.79 -7.59
CA TYR A 127 -7.97 3.45 -9.01
C TYR A 127 -8.74 4.48 -9.85
N SER A 128 -9.30 5.51 -9.21
CA SER A 128 -10.14 6.53 -9.84
C SER A 128 -9.37 7.37 -10.86
N GLY A 129 -10.08 8.06 -11.75
CA GLY A 129 -9.41 8.89 -12.78
C GLY A 129 -8.67 8.10 -13.87
N ASN A 130 -8.83 6.78 -13.93
CA ASN A 130 -8.34 5.92 -15.03
C ASN A 130 -9.52 5.50 -15.94
N PRO A 131 -9.76 6.14 -17.09
CA PRO A 131 -11.00 5.99 -17.84
C PRO A 131 -11.20 4.60 -18.47
N ARG A 132 -10.13 3.84 -18.67
CA ARG A 132 -10.15 2.52 -19.32
C ARG A 132 -9.91 1.36 -18.35
N LEU A 133 -9.83 1.66 -17.05
CA LEU A 133 -9.66 0.67 -15.99
C LEU A 133 -11.03 0.22 -15.47
N CYS A 134 -11.21 -1.07 -15.27
CA CYS A 134 -12.48 -1.64 -14.82
C CYS A 134 -12.25 -2.90 -13.96
N ARG A 135 -13.33 -3.40 -13.32
CA ARG A 135 -13.39 -4.46 -12.29
C ARG A 135 -13.30 -3.91 -10.87
N THR A 136 -13.86 -4.66 -9.91
CA THR A 136 -13.81 -4.40 -8.46
C THR A 136 -12.40 -3.98 -8.02
N PRO A 137 -12.25 -2.89 -7.24
CA PRO A 137 -13.30 -2.08 -6.59
C PRO A 137 -14.07 -1.09 -7.51
N LEU A 138 -13.69 -0.94 -8.79
CA LEU A 138 -14.40 -0.13 -9.77
C LEU A 138 -15.62 -0.86 -10.40
N LYS A 139 -16.29 -0.21 -11.36
CA LYS A 139 -17.40 -0.80 -12.13
C LYS A 139 -16.94 -2.05 -12.91
N LYS A 140 -17.82 -3.05 -13.03
CA LYS A 140 -17.58 -4.25 -13.86
C LYS A 140 -17.36 -3.84 -15.31
N CYS A 141 -16.43 -4.51 -15.98
CA CYS A 141 -16.11 -4.22 -17.37
C CYS A 141 -17.30 -4.52 -18.30
N PRO A 142 -17.58 -3.65 -19.29
CA PRO A 142 -18.59 -3.92 -20.32
C PRO A 142 -18.21 -5.18 -21.11
N GLY A 143 -19.14 -6.13 -21.25
CA GLY A 143 -18.94 -7.38 -22.01
C GLY A 143 -18.89 -8.69 -21.20
N ASN A 144 -19.01 -8.66 -19.87
CA ASN A 144 -19.16 -9.87 -19.03
C ASN A 144 -20.62 -10.19 -18.68
N GLU A 145 -21.59 -9.78 -19.51
CA GLU A 145 -22.96 -10.27 -19.37
C GLU A 145 -23.03 -11.71 -19.87
N LEU A 146 -22.88 -12.67 -18.94
CA LEU A 146 -23.52 -13.97 -19.09
C LEU A 146 -25.03 -13.69 -19.31
N PRO A 147 -25.74 -14.34 -20.26
CA PRO A 147 -27.06 -13.92 -20.69
C PRO A 147 -27.99 -13.69 -19.49
N LYS A 148 -28.37 -12.43 -19.27
CA LYS A 148 -29.42 -12.10 -18.30
C LYS A 148 -30.73 -12.60 -18.89
N SER A 149 -31.27 -13.65 -18.29
CA SER A 149 -32.71 -13.93 -18.32
C SER A 149 -33.48 -12.62 -18.03
N PRO A 150 -34.55 -12.33 -18.79
CA PRO A 150 -35.08 -10.98 -18.89
C PRO A 150 -35.72 -10.56 -17.58
N LYS A 151 -35.29 -9.43 -17.03
CA LYS A 151 -36.11 -8.63 -16.13
C LYS A 151 -36.12 -7.18 -16.61
N ASN A 152 -37.34 -6.76 -16.87
CA ASN A 152 -37.77 -5.52 -17.48
C ASN A 152 -37.48 -4.32 -16.58
N SER A 153 -37.29 -3.17 -17.24
CA SER A 153 -37.55 -1.78 -16.80
C SER A 153 -37.25 -1.40 -15.34
N ASN A 154 -36.34 -0.46 -15.14
CA ASN A 154 -36.70 0.92 -14.77
C ASN A 154 -35.45 1.79 -14.63
N ILE A 155 -35.57 3.02 -15.12
CA ILE A 155 -34.64 4.12 -14.86
C ILE A 155 -34.76 4.46 -13.38
N GLU A 156 -33.70 4.22 -12.60
CA GLU A 156 -33.49 4.91 -11.33
C GLU A 156 -32.15 5.63 -11.38
N ASN A 157 -32.24 6.94 -11.62
CA ASN A 157 -31.23 7.87 -11.15
C ASN A 157 -31.30 7.88 -9.63
N ARG A 158 -30.29 7.35 -8.95
CA ARG A 158 -30.03 7.70 -7.56
C ARG A 158 -28.52 7.77 -7.31
N SER A 159 -28.04 8.99 -7.10
CA SER A 159 -26.85 9.25 -6.32
C SER A 159 -27.10 8.70 -4.91
N GLU A 160 -26.49 7.57 -4.58
CA GLU A 160 -26.58 6.98 -3.26
C GLU A 160 -25.19 7.02 -2.63
N SER A 161 -24.94 8.12 -1.92
CA SER A 161 -24.01 8.14 -0.80
C SER A 161 -24.59 7.30 0.33
N ASP A 162 -24.54 5.98 0.19
CA ASP A 162 -24.64 5.09 1.34
C ASP A 162 -23.28 4.42 1.51
N LYS A 163 -22.41 5.13 2.25
CA LYS A 163 -21.32 4.46 2.97
C LYS A 163 -22.00 3.50 3.94
N GLY A 164 -21.96 2.22 3.59
CA GLY A 164 -22.53 1.14 4.38
C GLY A 164 -22.17 1.32 5.85
N LEU A 165 -23.21 1.34 6.66
CA LEU A 165 -23.26 1.44 8.13
C LEU A 165 -22.39 0.39 8.86
N PHE A 166 -21.69 -0.49 8.16
CA PHE A 166 -21.02 -1.67 8.71
C PHE A 166 -19.49 -1.58 8.86
N GLU A 167 -18.83 -0.58 8.30
CA GLU A 167 -17.40 -0.34 8.55
C GLU A 167 -17.08 0.41 9.86
N PRO A 168 -17.77 1.51 10.22
CA PRO A 168 -17.43 2.24 11.45
C PRO A 168 -17.79 1.45 12.72
N VAL A 169 -18.77 0.56 12.67
CA VAL A 169 -19.25 -0.17 13.87
C VAL A 169 -18.24 -1.24 14.31
N VAL A 170 -17.66 -1.98 13.37
CA VAL A 170 -16.66 -3.02 13.68
C VAL A 170 -15.36 -2.39 14.18
N PHE A 171 -14.89 -1.33 13.51
CA PHE A 171 -13.68 -0.62 13.91
C PHE A 171 -13.82 0.07 15.27
N THR A 172 -14.97 0.70 15.54
CA THR A 172 -15.27 1.31 16.85
C THR A 172 -15.38 0.25 17.95
N GLY A 173 -15.92 -0.93 17.64
CA GLY A 173 -15.99 -2.07 18.58
C GLY A 173 -14.60 -2.60 18.96
N MET A 174 -13.69 -2.73 18.00
CA MET A 174 -12.31 -3.16 18.26
C MET A 174 -11.54 -2.14 19.10
N ALA A 175 -11.68 -0.84 18.79
CA ALA A 175 -11.01 0.21 19.54
C ALA A 175 -11.51 0.25 21.00
N THR A 176 -12.82 0.28 21.21
CA THR A 176 -13.41 0.31 22.56
C THR A 176 -13.11 -0.95 23.36
N GLY A 177 -13.12 -2.13 22.72
CA GLY A 177 -12.73 -3.39 23.36
C GLY A 177 -11.27 -3.40 23.82
N PHE A 178 -10.35 -2.85 23.02
CA PHE A 178 -8.95 -2.70 23.40
C PHE A 178 -8.79 -1.76 24.60
N PHE A 179 -9.47 -0.60 24.60
CA PHE A 179 -9.40 0.33 25.73
C PHE A 179 -9.96 -0.29 27.01
N VAL A 180 -11.14 -0.91 26.97
CA VAL A 180 -11.75 -1.52 28.18
C VAL A 180 -10.93 -2.71 28.69
N GLY A 181 -10.45 -3.59 27.81
CA GLY A 181 -9.66 -4.75 28.21
C GLY A 181 -8.27 -4.38 28.71
N PHE A 182 -7.54 -3.56 27.94
CA PHE A 182 -6.17 -3.19 28.25
C PHE A 182 -6.10 -2.26 29.46
N TRP A 183 -6.94 -1.21 29.52
CA TRP A 183 -6.99 -0.34 30.71
C TRP A 183 -7.64 -1.03 31.90
N GLY A 184 -8.64 -1.91 31.71
CA GLY A 184 -9.23 -2.67 32.81
C GLY A 184 -8.19 -3.56 33.51
N ALA A 185 -7.36 -4.26 32.73
CA ALA A 185 -6.24 -5.03 33.26
C ALA A 185 -5.17 -4.12 33.92
N PHE A 186 -4.82 -3.00 33.28
CA PHE A 186 -3.82 -2.07 33.79
C PHE A 186 -4.26 -1.40 35.11
N VAL A 187 -5.51 -0.95 35.19
CA VAL A 187 -6.10 -0.35 36.41
C VAL A 187 -6.22 -1.38 37.52
N SER A 188 -6.62 -2.63 37.20
CA SER A 188 -6.65 -3.73 38.18
C SER A 188 -5.26 -4.02 38.76
N LEU A 189 -4.21 -3.89 37.95
CA LEU A 189 -2.81 -4.04 38.39
C LEU A 189 -2.31 -2.85 39.24
N LEU A 190 -2.87 -1.65 39.05
CA LEU A 190 -2.50 -0.45 39.82
C LEU A 190 -3.17 -0.39 41.20
N ILE A 191 -4.38 -0.93 41.35
CA ILE A 191 -5.15 -0.85 42.60
C ILE A 191 -4.64 -1.84 43.66
N ASN A 192 -4.21 -3.05 43.26
CA ASN A 192 -3.82 -4.08 44.21
C ASN A 192 -2.30 -4.36 44.22
N LYS A 193 -1.63 -3.88 45.27
CA LYS A 193 -0.19 -4.11 45.52
C LYS A 193 0.20 -5.59 45.50
N SER A 194 -0.69 -6.51 45.88
CA SER A 194 -0.44 -7.96 45.89
C SER A 194 -0.44 -8.55 44.48
N LEU A 195 -1.39 -8.15 43.62
CA LEU A 195 -1.47 -8.59 42.21
C LEU A 195 -0.28 -8.09 41.39
N ARG A 196 0.17 -6.86 41.64
CA ARG A 196 1.36 -6.29 41.00
C ARG A 196 2.60 -7.17 41.20
N HIS A 197 2.84 -7.63 42.43
CA HIS A 197 4.02 -8.45 42.73
C HIS A 197 3.96 -9.83 42.05
N GLY A 198 2.79 -10.46 42.03
CA GLY A 198 2.57 -11.73 41.33
C GLY A 198 2.80 -11.63 39.81
N TYR A 199 2.25 -10.58 39.18
CA TYR A 199 2.45 -10.32 37.75
C TYR A 199 3.93 -10.12 37.39
N PHE A 200 4.65 -9.26 38.13
CA PHE A 200 6.07 -9.01 37.89
C PHE A 200 6.93 -10.28 38.07
N GLN A 201 6.61 -11.13 39.04
CA GLN A 201 7.33 -12.40 39.20
C GLN A 201 7.09 -13.36 38.04
N LEU A 202 5.88 -13.39 37.49
CA LEU A 202 5.54 -14.25 36.35
C LEU A 202 6.27 -13.79 35.09
N VAL A 203 6.26 -12.48 34.80
CA VAL A 203 7.00 -11.89 33.66
C VAL A 203 8.50 -12.17 33.77
N LYS A 204 9.07 -12.02 34.98
CA LYS A 204 10.49 -12.31 35.22
C LYS A 204 10.83 -13.79 34.98
N LYS A 205 10.02 -14.72 35.53
CA LYS A 205 10.19 -16.17 35.29
C LYS A 205 10.09 -16.52 33.80
N LEU A 206 9.20 -15.87 33.07
CA LEU A 206 9.04 -16.10 31.63
C LEU A 206 10.28 -15.63 30.87
N GLY A 207 10.79 -14.44 31.18
CA GLY A 207 12.02 -13.91 30.56
C GLY A 207 13.24 -14.79 30.83
N ASP A 208 13.40 -15.26 32.07
CA ASP A 208 14.49 -16.16 32.43
C ASP A 208 14.35 -17.52 31.73
N TRP A 209 13.13 -18.07 31.62
CA TRP A 209 12.88 -19.31 30.88
C TRP A 209 13.17 -19.16 29.39
N ILE A 210 12.73 -18.07 28.76
CA ILE A 210 13.00 -17.77 27.35
C ILE A 210 14.52 -17.67 27.14
N ARG A 211 15.22 -16.91 27.99
CA ARG A 211 16.68 -16.75 27.93
C ARG A 211 17.42 -18.08 28.03
N LEU A 212 17.00 -18.95 28.96
CA LEU A 212 17.57 -20.29 29.12
C LEU A 212 17.23 -21.22 27.95
N SER A 213 16.03 -21.09 27.36
CA SER A 213 15.63 -21.87 26.20
C SER A 213 16.38 -21.48 24.92
N LEU A 214 16.73 -20.19 24.79
CA LEU A 214 17.54 -19.67 23.69
C LEU A 214 19.01 -20.08 23.83
N GLN A 215 19.57 -20.05 25.03
CA GLN A 215 20.94 -20.54 25.29
C GLN A 215 21.07 -22.07 25.13
N ARG A 216 19.98 -22.83 25.18
CA ARG A 216 19.99 -24.30 25.01
C ARG A 216 19.84 -24.73 23.54
N ARG A 217 19.58 -23.79 22.61
CA ARG A 217 19.41 -24.06 21.17
C ARG A 217 20.60 -23.61 20.31
N VAL A 218 21.67 -23.11 20.92
CA VAL A 218 22.99 -22.83 20.31
C VAL A 218 23.99 -23.79 20.92
#